data_AF-A0A554MPX3-F1
#
_entry.id   AF-A0A554MPX3-F1
#
_cell.length_a   1.000
_cell.length_b   1.000
_cell.length_c   1.000
_cell.angle_alpha   90.00
_cell.angle_beta   90.00
_cell.angle_gamma   90.00
#
_symmetry.space_group_name_H-M   'P 1'
#
loop_
_entity.id
_entity.type
_entity.pdbx_description
1 polymer ?
#
loop_
_entity_poly.entity_id
_entity_poly.type
_entity_poly.pdbx_seq_one_letter_code
_entity_poly.pdbx_strand_id
1 'polypeptide(L)'
;MILDKKIEWILRIAVWGEFVGHGVFAIRGKSDWVLWIQQFTGADIELATRFLFWIGIFDIIAAFWILIRPNRTILLWAAFWGLWTALLRPLVGLPIWDFIERWANWGAPLALFFVLGGARKITNDELLVPPKLKGEGGRMTNEQQIPPQPSL
;
A
#
# COMPACT_ATOMS: atom_id res chain seq x y z
N MET A 1 3.25 14.11 14.18
CA MET A 1 4.63 13.74 13.85
C MET A 1 4.78 13.80 12.34
N ILE A 2 5.46 14.80 11.80
CA ILE A 2 5.79 14.85 10.37
C ILE A 2 6.89 13.80 10.20
N LEU A 3 6.60 12.69 9.53
CA LEU A 3 7.64 11.69 9.23
C LEU A 3 8.73 12.36 8.37
N ASP A 4 10.00 12.03 8.60
CA ASP A 4 11.14 12.75 8.00
C ASP A 4 11.05 12.75 6.46
N LYS A 5 11.01 13.95 5.87
CA LYS A 5 10.95 14.16 4.41
C LYS A 5 12.11 13.48 3.68
N LYS A 6 13.25 13.26 4.36
CA LYS A 6 14.39 12.49 3.85
C LYS A 6 14.01 11.04 3.63
N ILE A 7 13.32 10.39 4.58
CA ILE A 7 12.88 8.99 4.46
C ILE A 7 11.93 8.83 3.26
N GLU A 8 10.98 9.75 3.12
CA GLU A 8 10.05 9.75 1.99
C GLU A 8 10.80 9.82 0.64
N TRP A 9 11.79 10.72 0.52
CA TRP A 9 12.58 10.83 -0.70
C TRP A 9 13.48 9.62 -0.97
N ILE A 10 14.11 9.06 0.05
CA ILE A 10 14.89 7.83 -0.07
C ILE A 10 14.02 6.70 -0.62
N LEU A 11 12.80 6.54 -0.08
CA LEU A 11 11.87 5.52 -0.54
C LEU A 11 11.34 5.80 -1.94
N ARG A 12 11.04 7.06 -2.30
CA ARG A 12 10.65 7.42 -3.68
C ARG A 12 11.74 7.03 -4.68
N ILE A 13 13.00 7.32 -4.37
CA ILE A 13 14.14 6.98 -5.24
C ILE A 13 14.34 5.46 -5.31
N ALA A 14 14.21 4.74 -4.19
CA ALA A 14 14.32 3.29 -4.16
C ALA A 14 13.27 2.61 -5.05
N VAL A 15 11.99 3.01 -4.91
CA VAL A 15 10.90 2.49 -5.74
C VAL A 15 11.08 2.88 -7.21
N TRP A 16 11.48 4.13 -7.47
CA TRP A 16 11.74 4.60 -8.83
C TRP A 16 12.84 3.77 -9.52
N GLY A 17 13.99 3.56 -8.86
CA GLY A 17 15.10 2.81 -9.44
C GLY A 17 14.74 1.36 -9.73
N GLU A 18 13.99 0.72 -8.84
CA GLU A 18 13.54 -0.66 -9.01
C GLU A 18 12.55 -0.83 -10.17
N PHE A 19 11.53 0.01 -10.25
CA PHE A 19 10.57 -0.02 -11.36
C PHE A 19 11.17 0.45 -12.69
N VAL A 20 12.10 1.41 -12.70
CA VAL A 20 12.82 1.79 -13.92
C VAL A 20 13.66 0.62 -14.44
N GLY A 21 14.41 -0.05 -13.56
CA GLY A 21 15.21 -1.22 -13.94
C GLY A 21 14.34 -2.34 -14.53
N HIS A 22 13.22 -2.67 -13.87
CA HIS A 22 12.29 -3.68 -14.39
C HIS A 22 11.66 -3.24 -15.71
N GLY A 23 11.17 -2.00 -15.81
CA GLY A 23 10.58 -1.46 -17.01
C GLY A 23 11.52 -1.53 -18.22
N VAL A 24 12.80 -1.21 -18.03
CA VAL A 24 13.82 -1.32 -19.09
C VAL A 24 14.05 -2.77 -19.50
N PHE A 25 14.19 -3.71 -18.55
CA PHE A 25 14.36 -5.13 -18.89
C PHE A 25 13.13 -5.71 -19.61
N ALA A 26 11.93 -5.27 -19.25
CA ALA A 26 10.69 -5.66 -19.90
C ALA A 26 10.59 -5.09 -21.33
N ILE A 27 10.85 -3.80 -21.52
CA ILE A 27 10.89 -3.16 -22.85
C ILE A 27 11.93 -3.82 -23.76
N ARG A 28 13.06 -4.27 -23.20
CA ARG A 28 14.11 -4.99 -23.94
C ARG A 28 13.77 -6.45 -24.23
N GLY A 29 12.60 -6.92 -23.80
CA GLY A 29 12.15 -8.28 -24.08
C GLY A 29 13.03 -9.33 -23.40
N LYS A 30 13.38 -9.15 -22.12
CA LYS A 30 14.19 -10.13 -21.37
C LYS A 30 13.64 -11.55 -21.60
N SER A 31 14.48 -12.42 -22.17
CA SER A 31 14.09 -13.76 -22.64
C SER A 31 13.39 -14.59 -21.57
N ASP A 32 13.91 -14.59 -20.34
CA ASP A 32 13.32 -15.35 -19.23
C ASP A 32 11.89 -14.90 -18.95
N TRP A 33 11.64 -13.59 -19.00
CA TRP A 33 10.32 -13.02 -18.69
C TRP A 33 9.32 -13.26 -19.81
N VAL A 34 9.77 -13.25 -21.06
CA VAL A 34 8.97 -13.69 -22.21
C VAL A 34 8.58 -15.15 -22.01
N LEU A 35 9.54 -16.02 -21.68
CA LEU A 35 9.29 -17.45 -21.44
C LEU A 35 8.30 -17.67 -20.29
N TRP A 36 8.41 -16.92 -19.18
CA TRP A 36 7.46 -17.00 -18.08
C TRP A 36 6.04 -16.61 -18.53
N ILE A 37 5.89 -15.54 -19.32
CA ILE A 37 4.58 -15.17 -19.87
C ILE A 37 4.02 -16.30 -20.74
N GLN A 38 4.83 -16.90 -21.61
CA GLN A 38 4.40 -18.04 -22.43
C GLN A 38 3.93 -19.21 -21.56
N GLN A 39 4.70 -19.55 -20.51
CA GLN A 39 4.38 -20.64 -19.59
C GLN A 39 3.05 -20.43 -18.85
N PHE A 40 2.75 -19.21 -18.40
CA PHE A 40 1.52 -18.92 -17.64
C PHE A 40 0.29 -18.65 -18.51
N THR A 41 0.47 -18.18 -19.75
CA THR A 41 -0.65 -17.73 -20.61
C THR A 41 -0.92 -18.65 -21.79
N GLY A 42 0.04 -19.50 -22.19
CA GLY A 42 -0.01 -20.26 -23.44
C GLY A 42 0.18 -19.41 -24.70
N ALA A 43 0.58 -18.13 -24.55
CA ALA A 43 0.84 -17.23 -25.68
C ALA A 43 2.06 -17.68 -26.50
N ASP A 44 2.04 -17.36 -27.79
CA ASP A 44 3.23 -17.45 -28.63
C ASP A 44 4.27 -16.37 -28.24
N ILE A 45 5.48 -16.50 -28.78
CA ILE A 45 6.61 -15.63 -28.43
C ILE A 45 6.37 -14.16 -28.82
N GLU A 46 5.67 -13.91 -29.93
CA GLU A 46 5.41 -12.57 -30.43
C GLU A 46 4.42 -11.86 -29.51
N LEU A 47 3.32 -12.52 -29.16
CA LEU A 47 2.31 -12.00 -28.26
C LEU A 47 2.87 -11.80 -26.84
N ALA A 48 3.64 -12.77 -26.31
CA ALA A 48 4.29 -12.65 -25.02
C ALA A 48 5.27 -11.48 -24.95
N THR A 49 6.06 -11.27 -26.02
CA THR A 49 6.99 -10.14 -26.11
C THR A 49 6.24 -8.81 -26.17
N ARG A 50 5.14 -8.73 -26.93
CA ARG A 50 4.28 -7.53 -26.99
C ARG A 50 3.65 -7.21 -25.63
N PHE A 51 3.17 -8.22 -24.91
CA PHE A 51 2.65 -8.03 -23.55
C PHE A 51 3.74 -7.52 -22.60
N LEU A 52 4.93 -8.12 -22.64
CA LEU A 52 6.05 -7.71 -21.81
C LEU A 52 6.48 -6.26 -22.09
N PHE A 53 6.48 -5.85 -23.36
CA PHE A 53 6.78 -4.48 -23.74
C PHE A 53 5.81 -3.47 -23.09
N TRP A 54 4.50 -3.74 -23.12
CA TRP A 54 3.51 -2.88 -22.48
C TRP A 54 3.62 -2.85 -20.96
N ILE A 55 3.88 -4.00 -20.34
CA ILE A 55 4.19 -4.08 -18.90
C ILE A 55 5.36 -3.14 -18.58
N GLY A 56 6.43 -3.18 -19.38
CA GLY A 56 7.58 -2.32 -19.17
C GLY A 56 7.26 -0.83 -19.28
N ILE A 57 6.41 -0.42 -20.23
CA ILE A 57 5.92 0.97 -20.31
C ILE A 57 5.16 1.36 -19.04
N PHE A 58 4.27 0.51 -18.54
CA PHE A 58 3.51 0.79 -17.32
C PHE A 58 4.42 0.90 -16.09
N ASP A 59 5.47 0.07 -15.99
CA ASP A 59 6.45 0.15 -14.91
C ASP A 59 7.20 1.49 -14.94
N ILE A 60 7.65 1.94 -16.12
CA ILE A 60 8.31 3.26 -16.26
C ILE A 60 7.36 4.39 -15.86
N ILE A 61 6.11 4.37 -16.33
CA ILE A 61 5.12 5.40 -15.99
C ILE A 61 4.89 5.44 -14.47
N ALA A 62 4.68 4.28 -13.84
CA ALA A 62 4.48 4.17 -12.40
C ALA A 62 5.71 4.69 -11.63
N ALA A 63 6.93 4.36 -12.07
CA ALA A 63 8.17 4.82 -11.44
C ALA A 63 8.24 6.34 -11.39
N PHE A 64 8.08 7.01 -12.54
CA PHE A 64 8.14 8.47 -12.61
C PHE A 64 6.99 9.14 -11.87
N TRP A 65 5.79 8.55 -11.91
CA TRP A 65 4.67 9.04 -11.13
C TRP A 65 4.98 9.02 -9.63
N ILE A 66 5.50 7.90 -9.11
CA ILE A 66 5.87 7.74 -7.71
C ILE A 66 6.98 8.73 -7.31
N LEU A 67 7.97 8.93 -8.18
CA LEU A 67 9.07 9.86 -7.92
C LEU A 67 8.58 11.30 -7.75
N ILE A 68 7.73 11.78 -8.67
CA ILE A 68 7.25 13.17 -8.71
C ILE A 68 6.15 13.39 -7.67
N ARG A 69 5.10 12.55 -7.70
CA ARG A 69 3.88 12.74 -6.92
C ARG A 69 3.31 11.39 -6.46
N PRO A 70 3.87 10.79 -5.39
CA PRO A 70 3.51 9.45 -4.97
C PRO A 70 2.06 9.43 -4.53
N ASN A 71 1.36 8.44 -5.06
CA ASN A 71 -0.05 8.23 -4.84
C ASN A 71 -0.21 6.89 -4.10
N ARG A 72 -1.03 6.87 -3.05
CA ARG A 72 -1.24 5.69 -2.22
C ARG A 72 -1.78 4.48 -3.00
N THR A 73 -2.69 4.71 -3.93
CA THR A 73 -3.23 3.65 -4.79
C THR A 73 -2.16 3.08 -5.71
N ILE A 74 -1.34 3.94 -6.32
CA ILE A 74 -0.23 3.49 -7.19
C ILE A 74 0.82 2.72 -6.37
N LEU A 75 1.08 3.12 -5.12
CA LEU A 75 2.02 2.42 -4.25
C LEU A 75 1.50 1.05 -3.80
N LEU A 76 0.20 0.92 -3.53
CA LEU A 76 -0.40 -0.39 -3.26
C LEU A 76 -0.32 -1.30 -4.49
N TRP A 77 -0.60 -0.75 -5.68
CA TRP A 77 -0.41 -1.47 -6.92
C TRP A 77 1.05 -1.88 -7.11
N ALA A 78 2.01 -0.98 -6.89
CA ALA A 78 3.44 -1.27 -7.00
C ALA A 78 3.88 -2.36 -6.01
N ALA A 79 3.40 -2.32 -4.77
CA ALA A 79 3.66 -3.37 -3.79
C ALA A 79 3.08 -4.72 -4.23
N PHE A 80 1.83 -4.74 -4.69
CA PHE A 80 1.21 -5.96 -5.20
C PHE A 80 1.95 -6.51 -6.43
N TRP A 81 2.27 -5.66 -7.40
CA TRP A 81 2.94 -6.02 -8.64
C TRP A 81 4.39 -6.49 -8.41
N GLY A 82 5.13 -5.78 -7.56
CA GLY A 82 6.49 -6.18 -7.14
C GLY A 82 6.49 -7.52 -6.41
N LEU A 83 5.46 -7.79 -5.59
CA LEU A 83 5.31 -9.07 -4.90
C LEU A 83 4.98 -10.17 -5.90
N TRP A 84 4.03 -9.94 -6.79
CA TRP A 84 3.63 -10.89 -7.83
C TRP A 84 4.82 -11.29 -8.70
N THR A 85 5.55 -10.31 -9.26
CA THR A 85 6.70 -10.58 -10.13
C THR A 85 7.85 -11.27 -9.38
N ALA A 86 8.06 -10.97 -8.09
CA ALA A 86 9.01 -11.70 -7.26
C ALA A 86 8.56 -13.16 -7.04
N LEU A 87 7.27 -13.39 -6.74
CA LEU A 87 6.70 -14.72 -6.53
C LEU A 87 6.73 -15.61 -7.78
N LEU A 88 6.77 -15.04 -8.98
CA LEU A 88 6.90 -15.82 -10.21
C LEU A 88 8.14 -16.73 -10.19
N ARG A 89 9.24 -16.32 -9.54
CA ARG A 89 10.52 -17.06 -9.53
C ARG A 89 10.36 -18.49 -8.98
N PRO A 90 9.89 -18.71 -7.73
CA PRO A 90 9.64 -20.07 -7.26
C PRO A 90 8.55 -20.79 -8.07
N LEU A 91 7.56 -20.07 -8.62
CA LEU A 91 6.49 -20.68 -9.42
C LEU A 91 6.97 -21.24 -10.77
N VAL A 92 8.02 -20.66 -11.35
CA VAL A 92 8.67 -21.17 -12.56
C VAL A 92 9.83 -22.13 -12.28
N GLY A 93 10.03 -22.51 -11.00
CA GLY A 93 11.03 -23.49 -10.58
C GLY A 93 12.40 -22.92 -10.21
N LEU A 94 12.54 -21.59 -10.05
CA LEU A 94 13.77 -20.98 -9.53
C LEU A 94 13.89 -21.11 -8.00
N PRO A 95 15.10 -20.99 -7.43
CA PRO A 95 15.31 -21.07 -5.99
C PRO A 95 14.47 -20.04 -5.21
N ILE A 96 14.01 -20.40 -4.02
CA ILE A 96 13.27 -19.49 -3.13
C ILE A 96 14.10 -18.24 -2.75
N TRP A 97 15.43 -18.36 -2.79
CA TRP A 97 16.34 -17.25 -2.50
C TRP A 97 16.23 -16.12 -3.53
N ASP A 98 15.89 -16.40 -4.79
CA ASP A 98 15.65 -15.38 -5.81
C ASP A 98 14.41 -14.54 -5.49
N PHE A 99 13.41 -15.12 -4.81
CA PHE A 99 12.27 -14.39 -4.28
C PHE A 99 12.67 -13.55 -3.06
N ILE A 100 13.44 -14.13 -2.13
CA ILE A 100 13.89 -13.44 -0.91
C ILE A 100 14.78 -12.23 -1.23
N GLU A 101 15.70 -12.36 -2.18
CA GLU A 101 16.56 -11.25 -2.64
C GLU A 101 15.75 -10.07 -3.20
N ARG A 102 14.52 -10.32 -3.65
CA ARG A 102 13.62 -9.34 -4.27
C ARG A 102 12.63 -8.71 -3.28
N TRP A 103 12.81 -8.87 -1.97
CA TRP A 103 11.91 -8.28 -0.97
C TRP A 103 11.76 -6.77 -1.11
N ALA A 104 12.83 -6.09 -1.55
CA ALA A 104 12.82 -4.65 -1.80
C ALA A 104 11.81 -4.24 -2.89
N ASN A 105 11.51 -5.12 -3.87
CA ASN A 105 10.57 -4.85 -4.96
C ASN A 105 9.17 -4.44 -4.47
N TRP A 106 8.73 -5.02 -3.36
CA TRP A 106 7.40 -4.72 -2.81
C TRP A 106 7.45 -4.11 -1.42
N GLY A 107 8.52 -4.34 -0.66
CA GLY A 107 8.75 -3.74 0.64
C GLY A 107 8.94 -2.23 0.57
N ALA A 108 9.70 -1.72 -0.42
CA ALA A 108 9.93 -0.29 -0.59
C ALA A 108 8.63 0.50 -0.90
N PRO A 109 7.79 0.11 -1.89
CA PRO A 109 6.55 0.83 -2.14
C PRO A 109 5.54 0.68 -0.99
N LEU A 110 5.51 -0.46 -0.30
CA LEU A 110 4.65 -0.65 0.88
C LEU A 110 5.09 0.24 2.05
N ALA A 111 6.40 0.36 2.29
CA ALA A 111 6.94 1.29 3.28
C ALA A 111 6.54 2.73 2.93
N LEU A 112 6.72 3.15 1.67
CA LEU A 112 6.33 4.50 1.22
C LEU A 112 4.83 4.74 1.36
N PHE A 113 3.98 3.73 1.13
CA PHE A 113 2.54 3.82 1.36
C PHE A 113 2.20 4.17 2.81
N PHE A 114 2.85 3.51 3.78
CA PHE A 114 2.64 3.81 5.20
C PHE A 114 3.25 5.15 5.61
N VAL A 115 4.39 5.54 5.03
CA VAL A 115 4.98 6.87 5.24
C VAL A 115 4.00 7.98 4.83
N LEU A 116 3.29 7.82 3.71
CA LEU A 116 2.27 8.77 3.26
C LEU A 116 0.96 8.67 4.04
N GLY A 117 0.63 7.49 4.59
CA GLY A 117 -0.60 7.22 5.33
C GLY A 117 -0.55 7.54 6.82
N GLY A 118 0.63 7.78 7.39
CA GLY A 118 0.87 8.01 8.83
C GLY A 118 0.24 9.29 9.40
N ALA A 119 -0.34 10.15 8.57
CA ALA A 119 -1.18 11.26 9.01
C ALA A 119 -2.67 10.85 9.04
N ARG A 120 -3.05 9.86 9.85
CA ARG A 120 -4.42 9.88 10.36
C ARG A 120 -4.52 11.11 11.26
N LYS A 121 -5.31 12.11 10.85
CA LYS A 121 -5.82 13.11 11.80
C LYS A 121 -6.63 12.31 12.82
N ILE A 122 -6.06 12.06 13.99
CA ILE A 122 -6.90 11.88 15.17
C ILE A 122 -7.53 13.27 15.34
N THR A 123 -8.75 13.44 14.84
CA THR A 123 -9.54 14.63 15.11
C THR A 123 -9.83 14.66 16.61
N ASN A 124 -9.75 15.83 17.24
CA ASN A 124 -9.93 16.00 18.68
C ASN A 124 -11.26 15.40 19.21
N ASP A 125 -12.24 15.17 18.33
CA ASP A 125 -13.52 14.53 18.65
C ASP A 125 -13.37 13.09 19.18
N GLU A 126 -12.32 12.34 18.81
CA GLU A 126 -12.06 11.00 19.37
C GLU A 126 -11.47 11.04 20.80
N LEU A 127 -10.86 12.16 21.20
CA LEU A 127 -10.28 12.35 22.53
C LEU A 127 -11.27 12.95 23.55
N LEU A 128 -12.33 13.61 23.07
CA LEU A 128 -13.35 14.27 23.91
C LEU A 128 -14.56 13.39 24.21
N VAL A 129 -14.66 12.19 23.62
CA VAL A 129 -15.69 11.22 24.00
C VAL A 129 -15.09 10.27 25.04
N PRO A 130 -15.30 10.52 26.36
CA PRO A 130 -14.93 9.53 27.35
C PRO A 130 -15.69 8.23 27.05
N PRO A 131 -15.05 7.05 27.24
CA PRO A 131 -15.75 5.79 27.09
C PRO A 131 -16.98 5.82 28.00
N LYS A 132 -18.18 5.60 27.42
CA LYS A 132 -19.43 5.54 28.20
C LYS A 132 -19.21 4.54 29.33
N LEU A 133 -19.18 5.03 30.57
CA LEU A 133 -19.17 4.19 31.76
C LEU A 133 -20.44 3.33 31.70
N LYS A 134 -20.23 2.05 31.45
CA LYS A 134 -21.31 1.09 31.28
C LYS A 134 -21.83 0.73 32.67
N GLY A 135 -22.91 1.41 33.06
CA GLY A 135 -23.85 0.93 34.07
C GLY A 135 -23.72 1.56 35.45
N GLU A 136 -24.33 2.73 35.64
CA GLU A 136 -24.94 3.10 36.92
C GLU A 136 -26.26 3.83 36.63
N GLY A 137 -27.35 3.13 36.86
CA GLY A 137 -28.73 3.63 36.71
C GLY A 137 -29.65 2.87 37.66
N GLY A 138 -29.21 2.73 38.91
CA GLY A 138 -30.01 2.18 40.00
C GLY A 138 -30.93 3.25 40.59
N ARG A 139 -32.21 2.89 40.70
CA ARG A 139 -33.24 3.40 41.64
C ARG A 139 -33.60 4.89 41.57
N MET A 140 -34.78 5.13 40.99
CA MET A 140 -35.60 6.31 41.29
C MET A 140 -36.16 6.20 42.71
N THR A 141 -35.88 7.17 43.58
CA THR A 141 -36.63 7.39 44.82
C THR A 141 -37.40 8.71 44.67
N ASN A 142 -38.73 8.59 44.58
CA ASN A 142 -39.67 9.68 44.81
C ASN A 142 -39.52 10.15 46.25
N GLU A 143 -39.18 11.42 46.46
CA GLU A 143 -39.58 12.18 47.66
C GLU A 143 -39.07 13.62 47.51
N GLN A 144 -39.98 14.52 47.13
CA GLN A 144 -39.98 15.92 47.55
C GLN A 144 -41.35 16.52 47.22
N GLN A 145 -42.29 16.21 48.09
CA GLN A 145 -43.63 16.79 48.13
C GLN A 145 -43.51 18.19 48.76
N ILE A 146 -43.77 19.22 47.97
CA ILE A 146 -43.76 20.63 48.38
C ILE A 146 -44.99 20.88 49.28
N PRO A 147 -44.86 21.45 50.50
CA PRO A 147 -46.01 21.81 51.31
C PRO A 147 -46.74 23.04 50.75
N PRO A 148 -48.07 23.13 50.89
CA PRO A 148 -48.86 24.22 50.30
C PRO A 148 -48.59 25.56 51.00
N GLN A 149 -48.43 26.61 50.18
CA GLN A 149 -48.30 28.00 50.63
C GLN A 149 -49.64 28.50 51.22
N PRO A 150 -49.65 29.22 52.36
CA PRO A 150 -50.86 29.81 52.90
C PRO A 150 -51.27 31.06 52.11
N SER A 151 -52.58 31.17 51.86
CA SER A 151 -53.21 32.30 51.18
C SER A 151 -53.39 33.49 52.12
N LEU A 152 -52.87 34.65 51.74
CA LEU A 152 -53.56 35.95 51.59
C LEU A 152 -52.58 37.02 51.09
#